data_AF-A0A9W4T656-F1
#
_entry.id   AF-A0A9W4T656-F1
#
_cell.length_a   1.000
_cell.length_b   1.000
_cell.length_c   1.000
_cell.angle_alpha   90.00
_cell.angle_beta   90.00
_cell.angle_gamma   90.00
#
_symmetry.space_group_name_H-M   'P 1'
#
loop_
_entity.id
_entity.type
_entity.pdbx_description
1 polymer ?
#
loop_
_entity_poly.entity_id
_entity_poly.type
_entity_poly.pdbx_seq_one_letter_code
_entity_poly.pdbx_strand_id
1 'polypeptide(L)'
;MTFNQAYSELLVKLPASIINEVWIRLTSRKRNPLSEKEASKINPIVESFLKHEAIKYQKRLMRQRRTQGWPECPTLLPFKEISTIYVADNGTQTDDSTWRDYSLPHNHALVPGHTKNKQIST
;
A
#
# COMPACT_ATOMS: atom_id res chain seq x y z
N MET A 1 30.34 -10.50 -11.01
CA MET A 1 29.35 -9.55 -11.54
C MET A 1 29.98 -8.16 -11.52
N THR A 2 30.12 -7.51 -12.67
CA THR A 2 30.83 -6.23 -12.79
C THR A 2 30.10 -5.32 -13.76
N PHE A 3 29.53 -4.23 -13.26
CA PHE A 3 28.98 -3.17 -14.10
C PHE A 3 30.10 -2.28 -14.66
N ASN A 4 29.83 -1.63 -15.78
CA ASN A 4 30.75 -0.66 -16.37
C ASN A 4 30.97 0.56 -15.44
N GLN A 5 32.18 1.11 -15.45
CA GLN A 5 32.52 2.32 -14.69
C GLN A 5 31.65 3.54 -15.07
N ALA A 6 31.14 3.59 -16.29
CA ALA A 6 30.21 4.63 -16.74
C ALA A 6 28.95 4.74 -15.85
N TYR A 7 28.59 3.68 -15.13
CA TYR A 7 27.43 3.66 -14.23
C TYR A 7 27.76 3.99 -12.78
N SER A 8 29.02 4.32 -12.46
CA SER A 8 29.48 4.59 -11.10
C SER A 8 28.59 5.57 -10.33
N GLU A 9 28.17 6.67 -10.97
CA GLU A 9 27.28 7.66 -10.35
C GLU A 9 25.91 7.10 -9.93
N LEU A 10 25.39 6.12 -10.68
CA LEU A 10 24.12 5.45 -10.36
C LEU A 10 24.33 4.39 -9.28
N LEU A 11 25.43 3.65 -9.35
CA LEU A 11 25.76 2.59 -8.40
C LEU A 11 25.99 3.15 -6.99
N VAL A 12 26.65 4.30 -6.85
CA VAL A 12 26.87 4.96 -5.54
C VAL A 12 25.55 5.34 -4.86
N LYS A 13 24.48 5.58 -5.63
CA LYS A 13 23.15 5.94 -5.09
C LYS A 13 22.31 4.73 -4.67
N LEU A 14 22.75 3.52 -5.01
CA LEU A 14 22.00 2.30 -4.80
C LEU A 14 22.67 1.42 -3.73
N PRO A 15 21.90 0.80 -2.83
CA PRO A 15 22.44 -0.20 -1.93
C PRO A 15 22.86 -1.47 -2.70
N ALA A 16 23.89 -2.16 -2.20
CA ALA A 16 24.48 -3.33 -2.84
C ALA A 16 23.47 -4.45 -3.14
N SER A 17 22.45 -4.64 -2.28
CA SER A 17 21.39 -5.63 -2.50
C SER A 17 20.59 -5.36 -3.78
N ILE A 18 20.24 -4.11 -4.04
CA ILE A 18 19.52 -3.71 -5.26
C ILE A 18 20.42 -3.88 -6.48
N ILE A 19 21.70 -3.52 -6.37
CA ILE A 19 22.67 -3.69 -7.45
C ILE A 19 22.72 -5.17 -7.87
N ASN A 20 22.86 -6.09 -6.92
CA ASN A 20 22.89 -7.53 -7.18
C ASN A 20 21.58 -8.03 -7.79
N GLU A 21 20.42 -7.61 -7.25
CA GLU A 21 19.11 -7.96 -7.81
C GLU A 21 18.97 -7.49 -9.26
N VAL A 22 19.43 -6.27 -9.58
CA VAL A 22 19.34 -5.71 -10.94
C VAL A 22 20.10 -6.57 -11.92
N TRP A 23 21.29 -7.03 -11.58
CA TRP A 23 22.06 -7.88 -12.48
C TRP A 23 21.45 -9.25 -12.67
N ILE A 24 20.99 -9.88 -11.59
CA ILE A 24 20.25 -11.14 -11.70
C ILE A 24 19.07 -10.93 -12.65
N ARG A 25 18.29 -9.86 -12.49
CA ARG A 25 17.16 -9.55 -13.38
C ARG A 25 17.57 -9.28 -14.82
N LEU A 26 18.74 -8.69 -15.07
CA LEU A 26 19.25 -8.43 -16.41
C LEU A 26 19.73 -9.71 -17.09
N THR A 27 20.43 -10.59 -16.37
CA THR A 27 21.03 -11.82 -16.92
C THR A 27 20.08 -13.01 -16.90
N SER A 28 19.09 -13.03 -16.02
CA SER A 28 18.10 -14.10 -15.88
C SER A 28 16.72 -13.72 -16.41
N ARG A 29 16.61 -12.66 -17.23
CA ARG A 29 15.33 -12.18 -17.73
C ARG A 29 14.66 -13.24 -18.62
N LYS A 30 13.35 -13.47 -18.41
CA LYS A 30 12.57 -14.45 -19.20
C LYS A 30 12.55 -14.16 -20.71
N ARG A 31 12.62 -12.88 -21.10
CA ARG A 31 12.70 -12.46 -22.50
C ARG A 31 13.94 -11.59 -22.67
N ASN A 32 14.80 -11.97 -23.61
CA ASN A 32 16.06 -11.29 -23.92
C ASN A 32 16.92 -11.07 -22.67
N PRO A 33 17.41 -12.16 -22.03
CA PRO A 33 18.44 -12.02 -21.02
C PRO A 33 19.68 -11.37 -21.66
N LEU A 34 20.27 -10.40 -20.98
CA LEU A 34 21.56 -9.88 -21.40
C LEU A 34 22.63 -10.89 -21.00
N SER A 35 23.58 -11.15 -21.89
CA SER A 35 24.79 -11.85 -21.49
C SER A 35 25.58 -11.00 -20.49
N GLU A 36 26.39 -11.64 -19.64
CA GLU A 36 27.25 -10.90 -18.70
C GLU A 36 28.18 -9.90 -19.41
N LYS A 37 28.61 -10.23 -20.63
CA LYS A 37 29.44 -9.36 -21.47
C LYS A 37 28.70 -8.13 -21.96
N GLU A 38 27.40 -8.24 -22.25
CA GLU A 38 26.57 -7.08 -22.63
C GLU A 38 26.19 -6.24 -21.42
N ALA A 39 25.91 -6.88 -20.28
CA ALA A 39 25.58 -6.20 -19.04
C ALA A 39 26.76 -5.45 -18.41
N SER A 40 27.98 -5.95 -18.62
CA SER A 40 29.23 -5.29 -18.19
C SER A 40 29.71 -4.18 -19.13
N LYS A 41 29.18 -4.13 -20.35
CA LYS A 41 29.46 -3.05 -21.32
C LYS A 41 28.53 -1.87 -21.09
N ILE A 42 28.84 -0.78 -21.79
CA ILE A 42 27.94 0.37 -21.88
C ILE A 42 26.77 -0.03 -22.77
N ASN A 43 25.62 -0.29 -22.16
CA ASN A 43 24.37 -0.64 -22.80
C ASN A 43 23.24 0.27 -22.28
N PRO A 44 22.51 0.98 -23.16
CA PRO A 44 21.43 1.88 -22.73
C PRO A 44 20.29 1.16 -21.99
N ILE A 45 20.10 -0.13 -22.23
CA ILE A 45 19.12 -0.95 -21.51
C ILE A 45 19.52 -1.06 -20.03
N VAL A 46 20.81 -1.29 -19.75
CA VAL A 46 21.34 -1.38 -18.38
C VAL A 46 21.21 -0.02 -17.68
N GLU A 47 21.56 1.06 -18.38
CA GLU A 47 21.49 2.42 -17.86
C GLU A 47 20.06 2.82 -17.48
N SER A 48 19.10 2.60 -18.38
CA SER A 48 17.69 2.90 -18.13
C SER A 48 17.12 2.08 -16.96
N PHE A 49 17.53 0.82 -16.83
CA PHE A 49 17.14 -0.03 -15.72
C PHE A 49 17.69 0.48 -14.38
N LEU A 50 18.98 0.83 -14.33
CA LEU A 50 19.61 1.39 -13.12
C LEU A 50 18.98 2.73 -12.72
N LYS A 51 18.69 3.62 -13.69
CA LYS A 51 17.96 4.87 -13.44
C LYS A 51 16.58 4.61 -12.83
N HIS A 52 15.84 3.65 -13.37
CA HIS A 52 14.52 3.30 -12.85
C HIS A 52 14.59 2.80 -11.40
N GLU A 53 15.53 1.90 -11.09
CA GLU A 53 15.69 1.35 -9.74
C GLU A 53 16.19 2.42 -8.75
N ALA A 54 17.06 3.35 -9.17
CA ALA A 54 17.46 4.49 -8.34
C ALA A 54 16.26 5.37 -7.97
N ILE A 55 15.43 5.74 -8.95
CA ILE A 55 14.22 6.53 -8.71
C ILE A 55 13.25 5.78 -7.78
N LYS A 56 13.05 4.47 -8.02
CA LYS A 56 12.18 3.63 -7.21
C LYS A 56 12.68 3.52 -5.77
N TYR A 57 13.97 3.34 -5.58
CA TYR A 57 14.60 3.30 -4.26
C TYR A 57 14.45 4.63 -3.52
N GLN A 58 14.74 5.76 -4.17
CA GLN A 58 14.55 7.08 -3.59
C GLN A 58 13.08 7.34 -3.19
N LYS A 59 12.12 6.99 -4.06
CA LYS A 59 10.68 7.08 -3.75
C LYS A 59 10.31 6.24 -2.53
N ARG A 60 10.86 5.03 -2.41
CA ARG A 60 10.68 4.16 -1.24
C ARG A 60 11.23 4.81 0.03
N LEU A 61 12.44 5.39 -0.02
CA LEU A 61 13.03 6.10 1.12
C LEU A 61 12.16 7.28 1.57
N MET A 62 11.64 8.09 0.65
CA MET A 62 10.76 9.21 0.99
C MET A 62 9.46 8.76 1.66
N ARG A 63 8.88 7.64 1.21
CA ARG A 63 7.69 7.04 1.85
C ARG A 63 8.00 6.54 3.26
N GLN A 64 9.13 5.86 3.44
CA GLN A 64 9.55 5.35 4.75
C GLN A 64 9.78 6.49 5.75
N ARG A 65 10.38 7.61 5.32
CA ARG A 65 10.55 8.78 6.18
C ARG A 65 9.21 9.40 6.61
N ARG A 66 8.20 9.39 5.74
CA ARG A 66 6.84 9.86 6.08
C ARG A 66 6.13 8.94 7.06
N THR A 67 6.34 7.63 6.97
CA THR A 67 5.74 6.68 7.91
C THR A 67 6.45 6.65 9.27
N GLN A 68 7.76 6.90 9.30
CA GLN A 68 8.55 7.05 10.53
C GLN A 68 8.35 8.42 11.21
N GLY A 69 7.71 9.36 10.53
CA GLY A 69 7.41 10.70 11.03
C GLY A 69 6.03 10.83 11.66
N TRP A 70 5.28 9.74 11.87
CA TRP A 70 4.22 9.81 12.88
C TRP A 70 4.91 10.06 14.21
N PRO A 71 4.67 11.20 14.89
CA PRO A 71 4.97 11.20 16.31
C PRO A 71 4.15 10.04 16.85
N GLU A 72 4.81 9.04 17.43
CA GLU A 72 4.15 8.19 18.41
C GLU A 72 3.42 9.17 19.33
N CYS A 73 2.09 9.20 19.24
CA CYS A 73 1.29 9.95 20.20
C CYS A 73 1.81 9.50 21.56
N PRO A 74 2.39 10.36 22.40
CA PRO A 74 2.78 9.93 23.73
C PRO A 74 1.51 9.40 24.39
N THR A 75 1.44 8.08 24.57
CA THR A 75 0.45 7.38 25.37
C THR A 75 0.72 7.73 26.83
N LEU A 76 0.47 8.98 27.20
CA LEU A 76 0.43 9.45 28.58
C LEU A 76 -0.59 10.59 28.68
N LEU A 77 -1.83 10.31 28.29
CA LEU A 77 -2.90 10.79 29.15
C LEU A 77 -2.75 9.95 30.42
N PRO A 78 -2.33 10.48 31.58
CA PRO A 78 -2.83 9.89 32.80
C PRO A 78 -4.34 9.95 32.60
N PHE A 79 -4.99 8.79 32.58
CA PHE A 79 -6.43 8.73 32.73
C PHE A 79 -6.69 9.58 33.98
N LYS A 80 -7.07 10.85 33.79
CA LYS A 80 -7.65 11.65 34.83
C LYS A 80 -8.94 10.92 35.10
N GLU A 81 -8.84 10.07 36.10
CA GLU A 81 -9.89 9.36 36.80
C GLU A 81 -11.14 10.21 36.66
N ILE A 82 -11.98 9.82 35.69
CA ILE A 82 -13.25 10.48 35.45
C ILE A 82 -13.95 10.33 36.78
N SER A 83 -14.11 11.43 37.51
CA SER A 83 -14.78 11.42 38.79
C SER A 83 -16.10 10.71 38.58
N THR A 84 -16.23 9.51 39.14
CA THR A 84 -17.42 8.69 39.06
C THR A 84 -18.56 9.53 39.59
N ILE A 85 -19.33 10.15 38.70
CA ILE A 85 -20.55 10.85 39.06
C ILE A 85 -21.47 9.77 39.61
N TYR A 86 -21.60 9.72 40.93
CA TYR A 86 -22.57 8.87 41.60
C TYR A 86 -23.96 9.36 41.20
N VAL A 87 -24.58 8.67 40.24
CA VAL A 87 -26.01 8.84 39.96
C VAL A 87 -26.72 8.10 41.09
N ALA A 88 -27.30 8.85 42.02
CA ALA A 88 -28.22 8.28 43.00
C ALA A 88 -29.48 7.81 42.25
N ASP A 89 -29.74 6.50 42.31
CA ASP A 89 -31.01 5.88 41.92
C ASP A 89 -32.09 6.33 42.90
N ASN A 90 -32.72 7.47 42.58
CA ASN A 90 -33.97 7.86 43.20
C ASN A 90 -35.08 7.24 42.35
N GLY A 91 -35.46 6.01 42.74
CA GLY A 91 -36.38 5.17 42.00
C GLY A 91 -37.65 5.88 41.58
N THR A 92 -38.07 5.61 40.35
CA THR A 92 -39.48 5.69 39.96
C THR A 92 -39.75 4.47 39.09
N GLN A 93 -40.47 3.54 39.69
CA GLN A 93 -41.04 2.37 39.05
C GLN A 93 -42.02 2.85 37.99
N THR A 94 -41.76 2.52 36.73
CA THR A 94 -42.73 2.60 35.65
C THR A 94 -42.64 1.27 34.91
N ASP A 95 -43.67 0.45 35.09
CA ASP A 95 -44.04 -0.58 34.12
C ASP A 95 -44.31 0.15 32.79
N ASP A 96 -43.82 -0.29 31.65
CA ASP A 96 -44.29 -1.49 31.01
C ASP A 96 -43.41 -1.82 29.77
N SER A 97 -43.54 -3.07 29.37
CA SER A 97 -43.02 -3.76 28.19
C SER A 97 -42.59 -2.93 26.96
N THR A 98 -41.40 -3.22 26.42
CA THR A 98 -41.23 -4.01 25.17
C THR A 98 -39.77 -3.93 24.71
N TRP A 99 -39.06 -5.05 24.76
CA TRP A 99 -37.70 -5.18 24.20
C TRP A 99 -37.72 -5.63 22.74
N ARG A 100 -36.72 -5.13 22.00
CA ARG A 100 -36.23 -5.48 20.64
C ARG A 100 -37.01 -4.80 19.51
N ASP A 101 -36.39 -4.22 18.50
CA ASP A 101 -35.27 -4.70 17.69
C ASP A 101 -34.71 -3.54 16.83
N TYR A 102 -33.43 -3.15 16.96
CA TYR A 102 -32.79 -2.22 16.01
C TYR A 102 -31.74 -2.96 15.19
N SER A 103 -32.21 -3.66 14.17
CA SER A 103 -31.38 -4.13 13.07
C SER A 103 -31.15 -2.98 12.07
N LEU A 104 -29.87 -2.72 11.77
CA LEU A 104 -29.38 -1.73 10.81
C LEU A 104 -29.99 -1.92 9.40
N PRO A 105 -30.27 -0.84 8.64
CA PRO A 105 -30.33 -0.92 7.18
C PRO A 105 -28.98 -0.51 6.57
N HIS A 106 -28.35 -1.46 5.87
CA HIS A 106 -27.23 -1.20 4.95
C HIS A 106 -27.74 -0.53 3.66
N ASN A 107 -26.90 0.37 3.14
CA ASN A 107 -27.17 1.29 2.04
C ASN A 107 -27.32 0.65 0.65
N HIS A 108 -28.18 1.30 -0.16
CA HIS A 108 -28.10 1.58 -1.61
C HIS A 108 -27.27 0.67 -2.55
N ALA A 109 -27.93 0.17 -3.61
CA ALA A 109 -27.51 0.41 -5.01
C ALA A 109 -28.52 -0.14 -6.06
N LEU A 110 -29.11 0.79 -6.82
CA LEU A 110 -29.23 0.86 -8.29
C LEU A 110 -29.67 -0.37 -9.15
N VAL A 111 -30.86 -0.18 -9.74
CA VAL A 111 -31.55 -0.72 -10.96
C VAL A 111 -30.64 -0.64 -12.22
N PRO A 112 -30.70 -1.51 -13.28
CA PRO A 112 -31.85 -1.70 -14.21
C PRO A 112 -32.00 -3.13 -14.79
N GLY A 113 -33.07 -3.56 -15.46
CA GLY A 113 -34.19 -2.96 -16.17
C GLY A 113 -34.58 -3.96 -17.26
N HIS A 114 -35.70 -4.67 -17.12
CA HIS A 114 -36.15 -5.64 -18.13
C HIS A 114 -37.16 -4.99 -19.09
N THR A 115 -36.69 -4.67 -20.30
CA THR A 115 -37.53 -4.32 -21.44
C THR A 115 -38.18 -5.58 -22.01
N LYS A 116 -39.50 -5.62 -22.02
CA LYS A 116 -40.31 -6.55 -22.82
C LYS A 116 -40.15 -6.18 -24.29
N ASN A 117 -39.85 -7.16 -25.15
CA ASN A 117 -40.15 -7.10 -26.58
C ASN A 117 -40.45 -8.51 -27.11
N LYS A 118 -41.32 -8.52 -28.12
CA LYS A 118 -42.15 -9.60 -28.66
C LYS A 118 -41.56 -10.08 -30.00
N GLN A 119 -41.97 -11.28 -30.48
CA GLN A 119 -41.94 -11.76 -31.89
C GLN A 119 -40.56 -12.25 -32.43
N ILE A 120 -40.32 -13.25 -33.31
CA ILE A 120 -41.05 -14.08 -34.33
C ILE A 120 -40.29 -15.42 -34.59
N SER A 121 -41.01 -16.42 -35.12
CA SER A 121 -40.71 -17.66 -35.86
C SER A 121 -39.29 -18.12 -36.20
N THR A 122 -39.12 -19.45 -36.19
CA THR A 122 -38.94 -20.28 -37.41
C THR A 122 -39.59 -21.64 -37.21
#